data_AF-A0A352FJ68-F1
#
_entry.id   AF-A0A352FJ68-F1
#
_cell.length_a   1.000
_cell.length_b   1.000
_cell.length_c   1.000
_cell.angle_alpha   90.00
_cell.angle_beta   90.00
_cell.angle_gamma   90.00
#
_symmetry.space_group_name_H-M   'P 1'
#
loop_
_entity.id
_entity.type
_entity.pdbx_description
1 polymer ?
#
loop_
_entity_poly.entity_id
_entity_poly.type
_entity_poly.pdbx_seq_one_letter_code
_entity_poly.pdbx_strand_id
1 'polypeptide(L)'
;MTLLAEVSEIELKRCPRCEESLPLSEFGVCRARKDGLNLYCKRCIRQKISLSRQALREYKKARGKHGSTISSDSSRLTLDTKTSFNSRRIARMLRKLSPADRVREAIRCGAHTQKEIAQVTKLPKDEVCDALANLLLWTREIRTQIVRHQRMYFVNEEIELLAKAQAGAGKRNRSLNPSFSSVGVLMPGRKPSAKGKRRTVKAAAKTKSA
;
A
#
# COMPACT_ATOMS: atom_id res chain seq x y z
N MET A 1 -49.66 30.54 -52.01
CA MET A 1 -49.37 30.33 -50.58
C MET A 1 -48.12 29.45 -50.48
N THR A 2 -46.96 30.05 -50.76
CA THR A 2 -45.65 29.37 -50.79
C THR A 2 -45.07 29.35 -49.38
N LEU A 3 -45.14 28.19 -48.72
CA LEU A 3 -44.39 27.90 -47.50
C LEU A 3 -42.92 27.68 -47.88
N LEU A 4 -42.14 28.76 -47.94
CA LEU A 4 -40.69 28.66 -48.04
C LEU A 4 -40.15 28.44 -46.63
N ALA A 5 -39.82 27.18 -46.36
CA ALA A 5 -39.11 26.72 -45.20
C ALA A 5 -37.84 27.56 -45.00
N GLU A 6 -37.73 28.19 -43.83
CA GLU A 6 -36.51 28.82 -43.35
C GLU A 6 -35.41 27.75 -43.23
N VAL A 7 -34.59 27.64 -44.27
CA VAL A 7 -33.39 26.80 -44.27
C VAL A 7 -32.36 27.52 -43.39
N SER A 8 -32.42 27.27 -42.09
CA SER A 8 -31.32 27.62 -41.19
C SER A 8 -30.11 26.78 -41.58
N GLU A 9 -29.04 27.44 -42.04
CA GLU A 9 -27.75 26.80 -42.28
C GLU A 9 -27.21 26.27 -40.95
N ILE A 10 -27.47 24.99 -40.68
CA ILE A 10 -26.95 24.33 -39.49
C ILE A 10 -25.49 23.99 -39.78
N GLU A 11 -24.57 24.75 -39.20
CA GLU A 11 -23.14 24.43 -39.28
C GLU A 11 -22.86 23.10 -38.55
N LEU A 12 -22.25 22.15 -39.27
CA LEU A 12 -22.00 20.79 -38.80
C LEU A 12 -20.53 20.60 -38.46
N LYS A 13 -20.26 19.92 -37.34
CA LYS A 13 -18.91 19.50 -36.92
C LYS A 13 -18.87 17.99 -36.76
N ARG A 14 -17.80 17.37 -37.29
CA ARG A 14 -17.59 15.91 -37.19
C ARG A 14 -16.90 15.54 -35.88
N CYS A 15 -17.48 14.59 -35.14
CA CYS A 15 -16.88 14.06 -33.92
C CYS A 15 -15.93 12.89 -34.25
N PRO A 16 -14.62 12.94 -33.92
CA PRO A 16 -13.67 11.87 -34.25
C PRO A 16 -13.83 10.60 -33.40
N ARG A 17 -14.79 10.54 -32.47
CA ARG A 17 -15.03 9.37 -31.60
C ARG A 17 -16.23 8.53 -32.03
N CYS A 18 -17.29 9.16 -32.52
CA CYS A 18 -18.47 8.49 -33.08
C CYS A 18 -18.61 8.68 -34.58
N GLU A 19 -17.71 9.47 -35.20
CA GLU A 19 -17.59 9.72 -36.63
C GLU A 19 -18.76 10.42 -37.31
N GLU A 20 -19.83 10.71 -36.56
CA GLU A 20 -21.01 11.47 -36.99
C GLU A 20 -20.74 12.98 -37.15
N SER A 21 -21.33 13.58 -38.18
CA SER A 21 -21.46 15.03 -38.37
C SER A 21 -22.70 15.54 -37.62
N LEU A 22 -22.48 16.33 -36.57
CA LEU A 22 -23.52 16.82 -35.67
C LEU A 22 -23.54 18.36 -35.68
N PRO A 23 -24.68 19.00 -35.38
CA PRO A 23 -24.76 20.46 -35.28
C PRO A 23 -23.81 20.99 -34.20
N LEU A 24 -23.33 22.24 -34.35
CA LEU A 24 -22.47 22.88 -33.35
C LEU A 24 -23.07 22.89 -31.94
N SER A 25 -24.40 22.90 -31.83
CA SER A 25 -25.15 22.82 -30.57
C SER A 25 -24.88 21.52 -29.78
N GLU A 26 -24.49 20.43 -30.45
CA GLU A 26 -24.12 19.15 -29.83
C GLU A 26 -22.69 19.12 -29.29
N PHE A 27 -21.91 20.18 -29.51
CA PHE A 27 -20.58 20.35 -28.96
C PHE A 27 -20.62 21.32 -27.76
N GLY A 28 -19.81 21.04 -26.73
CA GLY A 28 -19.69 21.95 -25.58
C GLY A 28 -18.72 23.09 -25.87
N VAL A 29 -18.87 24.23 -25.20
CA VAL A 29 -17.95 25.37 -25.32
C VAL A 29 -16.60 25.05 -24.68
N CYS A 30 -15.50 25.41 -25.35
CA CYS A 30 -14.13 25.22 -24.89
C CYS A 30 -13.26 26.44 -25.25
N ARG A 31 -13.01 27.29 -24.25
CA ARG A 31 -12.22 28.53 -24.39
C ARG A 31 -10.76 28.30 -24.80
N ALA A 32 -10.24 27.09 -24.60
CA ALA A 32 -8.85 26.76 -24.91
C ALA A 32 -8.59 26.48 -26.41
N ARG A 33 -9.64 26.37 -27.24
CA ARG A 33 -9.49 26.05 -28.68
C ARG A 33 -9.86 27.24 -29.55
N LYS A 34 -9.22 27.32 -30.73
CA LYS A 34 -9.47 28.37 -31.73
C LYS A 34 -10.95 28.43 -32.15
N ASP A 35 -11.59 27.28 -32.37
CA ASP A 35 -13.01 27.21 -32.76
C ASP A 35 -13.99 27.49 -31.60
N GLY A 36 -13.52 27.69 -30.36
CA GLY A 36 -14.38 27.88 -29.19
C GLY A 36 -15.22 26.67 -28.77
N LEU A 37 -15.12 25.53 -29.48
CA LEU A 37 -15.92 24.32 -29.26
C LEU A 37 -15.06 23.08 -28.95
N ASN A 38 -15.62 22.16 -28.18
CA ASN A 38 -15.01 20.88 -27.85
C ASN A 38 -14.70 20.02 -29.08
N LEU A 39 -13.72 19.13 -28.94
CA LEU A 39 -13.32 18.19 -30.00
C LEU A 39 -14.35 17.07 -30.20
N TYR A 40 -14.98 16.62 -29.11
CA TYR A 40 -15.95 15.52 -29.13
C TYR A 40 -17.35 16.07 -28.85
N CYS A 41 -18.38 15.39 -29.38
CA CYS A 41 -19.76 15.71 -29.06
C CYS A 41 -20.08 15.46 -27.58
N LYS A 42 -21.11 16.14 -27.05
CA LYS A 42 -21.57 16.03 -25.66
C LYS A 42 -21.82 14.58 -25.26
N ARG A 43 -22.42 13.78 -26.15
CA ARG A 43 -22.70 12.35 -25.94
C ARG A 43 -21.43 11.55 -25.65
N CYS A 44 -20.42 11.69 -26.50
CA CYS A 44 -19.11 11.05 -26.32
C CYS A 44 -18.40 11.50 -25.04
N ILE A 45 -18.48 12.78 -24.67
CA ILE A 45 -17.88 13.28 -23.44
C ILE A 45 -18.57 12.67 -22.21
N ARG A 46 -19.91 12.66 -22.17
CA ARG A 46 -20.68 12.05 -21.08
C ARG A 46 -20.34 10.57 -20.92
N GLN A 47 -20.26 9.82 -22.02
CA GLN A 47 -19.87 8.41 -21.99
C GLN A 47 -18.46 8.22 -21.44
N LYS A 48 -17.49 9.05 -21.84
CA LYS A 48 -16.11 8.99 -21.29
C LYS A 48 -16.10 9.21 -19.78
N ILE A 49 -16.81 10.23 -19.30
CA ILE A 49 -16.88 10.57 -17.88
C ILE A 49 -17.57 9.46 -17.09
N SER A 50 -18.66 8.89 -17.61
CA SER A 50 -19.38 7.78 -16.99
C SER A 50 -18.47 6.56 -16.79
N LEU A 51 -17.78 6.13 -17.85
CA LEU A 51 -16.82 5.01 -17.80
C LEU A 51 -15.68 5.27 -16.81
N SER A 52 -15.14 6.49 -16.80
CA SER A 52 -14.09 6.86 -15.84
C SER A 52 -14.58 6.81 -14.39
N ARG A 53 -15.79 7.33 -14.13
CA ARG A 53 -16.40 7.28 -12.79
C ARG A 53 -16.69 5.85 -12.36
N GLN A 54 -17.15 4.99 -13.27
CA GLN A 54 -17.36 3.56 -13.00
C GLN A 54 -16.05 2.86 -12.65
N ALA A 55 -15.01 3.01 -13.47
CA ALA A 55 -13.70 2.43 -13.21
C ALA A 55 -13.12 2.91 -11.87
N LEU A 56 -13.28 4.19 -11.51
CA LEU A 56 -12.84 4.71 -10.22
C LEU A 56 -13.63 4.11 -9.04
N ARG A 57 -14.95 3.90 -9.19
CA ARG A 57 -15.77 3.22 -8.18
C ARG A 57 -15.31 1.78 -7.98
N GLU A 58 -15.05 1.05 -9.06
CA GLU A 58 -14.55 -0.32 -9.02
C GLU A 58 -13.16 -0.40 -8.36
N TYR A 59 -12.25 0.50 -8.73
CA TYR A 59 -10.93 0.62 -8.09
C TYR A 59 -11.06 0.88 -6.59
N LYS A 60 -11.92 1.82 -6.17
CA LYS A 60 -12.17 2.11 -4.75
C LYS A 60 -12.76 0.91 -4.01
N LYS A 61 -13.70 0.19 -4.62
CA LYS A 61 -14.30 -1.03 -4.05
C LYS A 61 -13.26 -2.14 -3.89
N ALA A 62 -12.43 -2.37 -4.89
CA ALA A 62 -11.33 -3.35 -4.83
C ALA A 62 -10.31 -2.97 -3.75
N ARG A 63 -9.93 -1.69 -3.66
CA ARG A 63 -9.04 -1.19 -2.61
C ARG A 63 -9.65 -1.33 -1.21
N GLY A 64 -10.94 -1.06 -1.05
CA GLY A 64 -11.64 -1.24 0.23
C GLY A 64 -11.57 -2.69 0.73
N LYS A 65 -11.77 -3.66 -0.18
CA LYS A 65 -11.66 -5.10 0.15
C LYS A 65 -10.26 -5.51 0.60
N HIS A 66 -9.20 -4.99 -0.04
CA HIS A 66 -7.81 -5.32 0.34
C HIS A 66 -7.28 -4.49 1.53
N GLY A 67 -7.87 -3.32 1.81
CA GLY A 67 -7.53 -2.50 2.97
C GLY A 67 -8.20 -2.96 4.27
N SER A 68 -9.40 -3.56 4.20
CA SER A 68 -10.11 -4.08 5.38
C SER A 68 -9.47 -5.33 5.96
N THR A 69 -8.85 -6.18 5.14
CA THR A 69 -8.18 -7.42 5.61
C THR A 69 -6.91 -7.15 6.42
N ILE A 70 -6.31 -5.97 6.31
CA ILE A 70 -5.11 -5.59 7.10
C ILE A 70 -5.51 -4.99 8.46
N SER A 71 -6.72 -4.42 8.58
CA SER A 71 -7.15 -3.72 9.80
C SER A 71 -7.94 -4.60 10.76
N SER A 72 -8.59 -5.67 10.28
CA SER A 72 -9.38 -6.58 11.13
C SER A 72 -8.55 -7.58 11.95
N ASP A 73 -7.25 -7.71 11.69
CA ASP A 73 -6.35 -8.59 12.46
C ASP A 73 -5.55 -7.82 13.54
N SER A 74 -5.64 -6.49 13.55
CA SER A 74 -4.90 -5.66 14.52
C SER A 74 -5.74 -5.14 15.69
N SER A 75 -7.07 -5.26 15.65
CA SER A 75 -7.96 -4.69 16.69
C SER A 75 -8.48 -5.71 17.71
N ARG A 76 -7.80 -6.84 17.91
CA ARG A 76 -8.14 -7.79 18.99
C ARG A 76 -6.94 -8.28 19.80
N LEU A 77 -5.95 -7.42 19.99
CA LEU A 77 -4.95 -7.58 21.04
C LEU A 77 -5.07 -6.44 22.06
N THR A 78 -6.24 -6.31 22.68
CA THR A 78 -6.27 -5.89 24.09
C THR A 78 -5.67 -7.05 24.87
N LEU A 79 -4.36 -6.98 25.10
CA LEU A 79 -3.69 -7.89 26.02
C LEU A 79 -4.21 -7.58 27.41
N ASP A 80 -5.20 -8.35 27.85
CA ASP A 80 -5.57 -8.42 29.25
C ASP A 80 -4.33 -8.84 30.05
N THR A 81 -3.81 -7.91 30.86
CA THR A 81 -2.60 -8.01 31.69
C THR A 81 -2.70 -9.09 32.80
N LYS A 82 -3.65 -10.02 32.71
CA LYS A 82 -3.91 -11.06 33.72
C LYS A 82 -4.10 -12.47 33.16
N THR A 83 -3.99 -12.68 31.84
CA THR A 83 -4.15 -14.04 31.28
C THR A 83 -2.80 -14.72 31.14
N SER A 84 -2.47 -15.54 32.13
CA SER A 84 -1.43 -16.58 32.19
C SER A 84 -0.57 -16.75 30.92
N PHE A 85 0.71 -16.37 31.06
CA PHE A 85 1.78 -16.40 30.06
C PHE A 85 1.95 -17.79 29.41
N ASN A 86 1.28 -18.02 28.27
CA ASN A 86 1.56 -19.21 27.47
C ASN A 86 2.80 -18.97 26.58
N SER A 87 3.98 -19.26 27.14
CA SER A 87 5.31 -19.15 26.53
C SER A 87 5.39 -19.64 25.07
N ARG A 88 4.58 -20.64 24.70
CA ARG A 88 4.54 -21.21 23.34
C ARG A 88 3.93 -20.29 22.27
N ARG A 89 3.05 -19.35 22.65
CA ARG A 89 2.44 -18.39 21.73
C ARG A 89 3.40 -17.22 21.47
N ILE A 90 4.04 -16.73 22.52
CA ILE A 90 5.06 -15.67 22.48
C ILE A 90 6.25 -16.12 21.61
N ALA A 91 6.75 -17.34 21.80
CA ALA A 91 7.85 -17.88 20.99
C ALA A 91 7.53 -17.97 19.47
N ARG A 92 6.27 -18.17 19.09
CA ARG A 92 5.84 -18.21 17.67
C ARG A 92 5.72 -16.83 17.06
N MET A 93 5.30 -15.83 17.83
CA MET A 93 5.26 -14.44 17.39
C MET A 93 6.68 -13.89 17.23
N LEU A 94 7.55 -14.14 18.21
CA LEU A 94 8.93 -13.65 18.21
C LEU A 94 9.75 -14.14 17.00
N ARG A 95 9.48 -15.32 16.42
CA ARG A 95 10.20 -15.80 15.21
C ARG A 95 9.93 -15.00 13.94
N LYS A 96 8.82 -14.26 13.88
CA LYS A 96 8.45 -13.45 12.71
C LYS A 96 8.95 -12.00 12.83
N LEU A 97 9.49 -11.64 13.98
CA LEU A 97 9.98 -10.30 14.31
C LEU A 97 11.49 -10.21 14.09
N SER A 98 11.98 -9.00 13.82
CA SER A 98 13.43 -8.80 13.70
C SER A 98 14.12 -9.12 15.03
N PRO A 99 15.40 -9.55 15.03
CA PRO A 99 16.14 -9.82 16.27
C PRO A 99 16.06 -8.68 17.29
N ALA A 100 16.08 -7.43 16.81
CA ALA A 100 15.92 -6.24 17.64
C ALA A 100 14.53 -6.17 18.31
N ASP A 101 13.44 -6.43 17.58
CA ASP A 101 12.09 -6.35 18.15
C ASP A 101 11.86 -7.44 19.20
N ARG A 102 12.50 -8.61 19.02
CA ARG A 102 12.45 -9.70 20.00
C ARG A 102 13.12 -9.33 21.31
N VAL A 103 14.26 -8.65 21.23
CA VAL A 103 14.99 -8.16 22.40
C VAL A 103 14.18 -7.06 23.11
N ARG A 104 13.53 -6.16 22.37
CA ARG A 104 12.63 -5.15 22.96
C ARG A 104 11.51 -5.78 23.77
N GLU A 105 10.84 -6.77 23.20
CA GLU A 105 9.73 -7.43 23.89
C GLU A 105 10.20 -8.25 25.11
N ALA A 106 11.37 -8.87 25.04
CA ALA A 106 11.97 -9.56 26.18
C ALA A 106 12.24 -8.61 27.35
N ILE A 107 12.74 -7.40 27.07
CA ILE A 107 12.97 -6.38 28.10
C ILE A 107 11.64 -5.86 28.68
N ARG A 108 10.59 -5.68 27.85
CA ARG A 108 9.24 -5.35 28.35
C ARG A 108 8.66 -6.44 29.25
N CYS A 109 8.97 -7.70 28.97
CA CYS A 109 8.57 -8.84 29.79
C CYS A 109 9.41 -9.01 31.06
N GLY A 110 10.36 -8.12 31.33
CA GLY A 110 11.16 -8.10 32.57
C GLY A 110 12.51 -8.81 32.48
N ALA A 111 12.98 -9.20 31.29
CA ALA A 111 14.34 -9.69 31.13
C ALA A 111 15.31 -8.50 31.07
N HIS A 112 16.04 -8.27 32.17
CA HIS A 112 16.88 -7.07 32.30
C HIS A 112 18.35 -7.35 32.09
N THR A 113 18.78 -8.61 32.14
CA THR A 113 20.19 -8.98 31.91
C THR A 113 20.39 -9.60 30.53
N GLN A 114 21.61 -9.48 29.99
CA GLN A 114 21.94 -10.05 28.68
C GLN A 114 21.74 -11.58 28.64
N LYS A 115 22.00 -12.27 29.76
CA LYS A 115 21.83 -13.72 29.89
C LYS A 115 20.35 -14.10 29.87
N GLU A 116 19.50 -13.38 30.60
CA GLU A 116 18.04 -13.59 30.59
C GLU A 116 17.45 -13.31 29.20
N ILE A 117 17.86 -12.22 28.56
CA ILE A 117 17.40 -11.85 27.22
C ILE A 117 17.76 -12.96 26.22
N ALA A 118 18.99 -13.48 26.25
CA ALA A 118 19.40 -14.58 25.37
C ALA A 118 18.58 -15.86 25.61
N GLN A 119 18.26 -16.20 26.87
CA GLN A 119 17.44 -17.37 27.21
C GLN A 119 15.99 -17.23 26.72
N VAL A 120 15.37 -16.07 26.93
CA VAL A 120 13.98 -15.79 26.52
C VAL A 120 13.86 -15.72 25.00
N THR A 121 14.80 -15.03 24.35
CA THR A 121 14.80 -14.85 22.90
C THR A 121 15.37 -16.05 22.15
N LYS A 122 16.06 -17.00 22.80
CA LYS A 122 16.71 -18.13 22.11
C LYS A 122 17.57 -17.67 20.92
N LEU A 123 18.24 -16.52 21.07
CA LEU A 123 19.16 -15.97 20.09
C LEU A 123 20.60 -16.20 20.56
N PRO A 124 21.57 -16.33 19.63
CA PRO A 124 22.98 -16.39 20.00
C PRO A 124 23.42 -15.06 20.64
N LYS A 125 24.45 -15.13 21.49
CA LYS A 125 24.94 -13.98 22.26
C LYS A 125 25.31 -12.79 21.37
N ASP A 126 25.90 -13.04 20.20
CA ASP A 126 26.35 -12.02 19.25
C ASP A 126 25.17 -11.25 18.66
N GLU A 127 24.11 -11.95 18.24
CA GLU A 127 22.88 -11.30 17.76
C GLU A 127 22.18 -10.50 18.86
N VAL A 128 22.25 -10.96 20.12
CA VAL A 128 21.73 -10.20 21.26
C VAL A 128 22.57 -8.93 21.49
N CYS A 129 23.89 -9.00 21.36
CA CYS A 129 24.77 -7.82 21.43
C CYS A 129 24.41 -6.80 20.34
N ASP A 130 24.31 -7.26 19.09
CA ASP A 130 24.01 -6.39 17.94
C ASP A 130 22.62 -5.76 18.06
N ALA A 131 21.63 -6.54 18.49
CA ALA A 131 20.29 -6.03 18.78
C ALA A 131 20.29 -4.98 19.90
N LEU A 132 21.01 -5.22 21.00
CA LEU A 132 21.13 -4.25 22.09
C LEU A 132 21.85 -2.98 21.65
N ALA A 133 22.90 -3.10 20.83
CA ALA A 133 23.62 -1.95 20.28
C ALA A 133 22.71 -1.10 19.37
N ASN A 134 21.92 -1.75 18.50
CA ASN A 134 20.92 -1.08 17.66
C ASN A 134 19.91 -0.30 18.50
N LEU A 135 19.43 -0.90 19.58
CA LEU A 135 18.40 -0.31 20.43
C LEU A 135 18.91 0.81 21.33
N LEU A 136 20.17 0.74 21.74
CA LEU A 136 20.78 1.70 22.64
C LEU A 136 21.37 2.91 21.89
N LEU A 137 22.07 2.66 20.77
CA LEU A 137 22.81 3.70 20.06
C LEU A 137 21.98 4.36 18.95
N TRP A 138 21.22 3.57 18.19
CA TRP A 138 20.56 4.04 16.97
C TRP A 138 19.12 4.46 17.21
N THR A 139 18.31 3.61 17.83
CA THR A 139 16.90 3.93 18.09
C THR A 139 16.69 4.60 19.45
N ARG A 140 17.65 4.45 20.37
CA ARG A 140 17.62 4.97 21.75
C ARG A 140 16.39 4.54 22.56
N GLU A 141 15.80 3.41 22.19
CA GLU A 141 14.58 2.88 22.80
C GLU A 141 14.84 2.29 24.20
N ILE A 142 16.10 1.95 24.51
CA ILE A 142 16.48 1.30 25.76
C ILE A 142 17.59 2.08 26.46
N ARG A 143 17.48 2.19 27.78
CA ARG A 143 18.49 2.77 28.68
C ARG A 143 19.22 1.67 29.46
N THR A 144 20.44 1.97 29.87
CA THR A 144 21.23 1.08 30.74
C THR A 144 21.38 1.68 32.12
N GLN A 145 21.35 0.83 33.13
CA GLN A 145 21.64 1.19 34.52
C GLN A 145 22.54 0.13 35.13
N ILE A 146 23.50 0.53 35.95
CA ILE A 146 24.36 -0.40 36.68
C ILE A 146 23.77 -0.57 38.08
N VAL A 147 23.28 -1.77 38.37
CA VAL A 147 22.73 -2.13 39.68
C VAL A 147 23.57 -3.29 40.22
N ARG A 148 24.14 -3.13 41.42
CA ARG A 148 24.98 -4.15 42.08
C ARG A 148 26.08 -4.70 41.16
N HIS A 149 26.81 -3.82 40.47
CA HIS A 149 27.88 -4.16 39.51
C HIS A 149 27.43 -4.95 38.27
N GLN A 150 26.13 -5.04 37.99
CA GLN A 150 25.60 -5.65 36.78
C GLN A 150 24.90 -4.60 35.91
N ARG A 151 25.17 -4.63 34.61
CA ARG A 151 24.48 -3.77 33.62
C ARG A 151 23.11 -4.36 33.32
N MET A 152 22.07 -3.59 33.64
CA MET A 152 20.68 -3.91 33.38
C MET A 152 20.10 -3.00 32.29
N TYR A 153 19.20 -3.53 31.48
CA TYR A 153 18.55 -2.84 30.36
C TYR A 153 17.07 -2.58 30.68
N PHE A 154 16.62 -1.35 30.43
CA PHE A 154 15.24 -0.92 30.65
C PHE A 154 14.69 -0.23 29.42
N VAL A 155 13.41 -0.45 29.08
CA VAL A 155 12.75 0.29 28.01
C VAL A 155 12.51 1.73 28.46
N ASN A 156 12.76 2.69 27.57
CA ASN A 156 12.49 4.09 27.84
C ASN A 156 11.01 4.41 27.56
N GLU A 157 10.18 4.34 28.59
CA GLU A 157 8.72 4.52 28.49
C GLU A 157 8.32 5.91 27.94
N GLU A 158 9.15 6.93 28.19
CA GLU A 158 8.94 8.30 27.71
C GLU A 158 8.96 8.39 26.17
N ILE A 159 9.85 7.62 25.52
CA ILE A 159 9.95 7.58 24.05
C ILE A 159 8.77 6.79 23.48
N GLU A 160 8.29 5.73 24.16
CA GLU A 160 7.10 5.01 23.72
C GLU A 160 5.84 5.89 23.77
N LEU A 161 5.71 6.75 24.77
CA LEU A 161 4.61 7.71 24.89
C LEU A 161 4.67 8.78 23.80
N LEU A 162 5.85 9.34 23.54
CA LEU A 162 6.07 10.30 22.45
C LEU A 162 5.82 9.66 21.07
N ALA A 163 6.26 8.42 20.86
CA ALA A 163 6.00 7.68 19.62
C ALA A 163 4.51 7.38 19.43
N LYS A 164 3.77 7.04 20.49
CA LYS A 164 2.30 6.86 20.44
C LYS A 164 1.58 8.17 20.13
N ALA A 165 2.01 9.29 20.72
CA ALA A 165 1.46 10.61 20.41
C ALA A 165 1.72 11.02 18.95
N GLN A 166 2.93 10.76 18.43
CA GLN A 166 3.29 11.05 17.04
C GLN A 166 2.62 10.08 16.04
N ALA A 167 2.45 8.80 16.39
CA ALA A 167 1.74 7.83 15.57
C ALA A 167 0.23 8.12 15.46
N GLY A 168 -0.34 8.83 16.43
CA GLY A 168 -1.70 9.39 16.35
C GLY A 168 -1.84 10.49 15.29
N ALA A 169 -0.80 11.30 15.08
CA ALA A 169 -0.79 12.39 14.10
C ALA A 169 -0.35 11.97 12.68
N GLY A 170 0.36 10.84 12.55
CA GLY A 170 1.10 10.46 11.34
C GLY A 170 0.49 9.39 10.44
N LYS A 171 -0.74 8.88 10.67
CA LYS A 171 -1.40 7.92 9.76
C LYS A 171 -1.89 8.58 8.45
N ARG A 172 -1.05 9.35 7.76
CA ARG A 172 -1.20 9.59 6.32
C ARG A 172 -0.62 8.37 5.61
N ASN A 173 -1.51 7.42 5.31
CA ASN A 173 -1.30 6.20 4.51
C ASN A 173 -0.16 6.33 3.47
N ARG A 174 1.08 6.03 3.86
CA ARG A 174 2.20 5.84 2.94
C ARG A 174 2.48 4.35 2.75
N SER A 175 1.44 3.62 2.38
CA SER A 175 1.57 2.27 1.84
C SER A 175 1.40 2.34 0.32
N LEU A 176 2.46 2.73 -0.39
CA LEU A 176 2.58 2.33 -1.79
C LEU A 176 2.93 0.84 -1.75
N ASN A 177 1.91 0.00 -1.90
CA ASN A 177 2.07 -1.44 -1.91
C ASN A 177 2.85 -1.85 -3.17
N PRO A 178 3.98 -2.57 -3.07
CA PRO A 178 4.79 -2.95 -4.22
C PRO A 178 4.20 -4.22 -4.83
N SER A 179 3.06 -4.09 -5.51
CA SER A 179 2.64 -5.08 -6.51
C SER A 179 1.60 -4.45 -7.43
N PHE A 180 2.10 -3.63 -8.34
CA PHE A 180 1.34 -3.17 -9.51
C PHE A 180 1.08 -4.34 -10.50
N SER A 181 1.60 -5.53 -10.21
CA SER A 181 1.55 -6.74 -11.05
C SER A 181 0.24 -7.51 -10.94
N SER A 182 -0.52 -7.38 -9.83
CA SER A 182 -1.77 -8.12 -9.60
C SER A 182 -3.02 -7.40 -10.10
N VAL A 183 -2.93 -6.11 -10.45
CA VAL A 183 -4.04 -5.32 -11.02
C VAL A 183 -3.94 -5.30 -12.54
N GLY A 184 -3.95 -6.49 -13.16
CA GLY A 184 -3.77 -6.66 -14.60
C GLY A 184 -4.93 -6.20 -15.50
N VAL A 185 -5.99 -5.60 -14.97
CA VAL A 185 -7.25 -5.40 -15.73
C VAL A 185 -7.82 -3.99 -15.71
N LEU A 186 -7.27 -3.04 -14.93
CA LEU A 186 -7.93 -1.74 -14.73
C LEU A 186 -7.08 -0.52 -15.14
N MET A 187 -6.49 -0.55 -16.34
CA MET A 187 -5.92 0.64 -16.96
C MET A 187 -6.77 1.05 -18.17
N PRO A 188 -7.54 2.15 -18.09
CA PRO A 188 -8.25 2.70 -19.25
C PRO A 188 -7.21 3.16 -20.27
N GLY A 189 -6.98 2.35 -21.32
CA GLY A 189 -6.00 2.66 -22.37
C GLY A 189 -5.27 1.46 -22.98
N ARG A 190 -5.29 0.27 -22.38
CA ARG A 190 -4.81 -0.94 -23.07
C ARG A 190 -5.93 -1.55 -23.90
N LYS A 191 -5.79 -1.47 -25.23
CA LYS A 191 -6.59 -2.25 -26.18
C LYS A 191 -6.38 -3.74 -25.86
N PRO A 192 -7.41 -4.60 -25.89
CA PRO A 192 -7.32 -6.01 -25.50
C PRO A 192 -6.56 -6.92 -26.50
N SER A 193 -5.75 -6.36 -27.41
CA SER A 193 -4.98 -7.12 -28.40
C SER A 193 -3.48 -7.01 -28.12
N ALA A 194 -3.03 -7.72 -27.09
CA ALA A 194 -1.63 -8.12 -26.93
C ALA A 194 -1.62 -9.34 -26.02
N LYS A 195 -2.02 -10.50 -26.56
CA LYS A 195 -1.67 -11.80 -25.97
C LYS A 195 -0.15 -11.84 -25.89
N GLY A 196 0.39 -11.56 -24.70
CA GLY A 196 1.79 -11.80 -24.39
C GLY A 196 2.06 -13.28 -24.59
N LYS A 197 2.79 -13.61 -25.65
CA LYS A 197 3.40 -14.91 -25.88
C LYS A 197 4.18 -15.23 -24.59
N ARG A 198 3.71 -16.22 -23.82
CA ARG A 198 4.53 -16.81 -22.75
C ARG A 198 5.82 -17.28 -23.42
N ARG A 199 6.96 -16.64 -23.13
CA ARG A 199 8.27 -17.18 -23.48
C ARG A 199 8.40 -18.48 -22.68
N THR A 200 8.14 -19.61 -23.34
CA THR A 200 8.57 -20.90 -22.84
C THR A 200 10.09 -20.88 -22.85
N VAL A 201 10.69 -20.84 -21.66
CA VAL A 201 12.12 -21.04 -21.50
C VAL A 201 12.36 -22.51 -21.83
N LYS A 202 12.78 -22.78 -23.07
CA LYS A 202 13.18 -24.11 -23.52
C LYS A 202 14.52 -24.40 -22.84
N ALA A 203 14.51 -25.28 -21.84
CA ALA A 203 15.72 -25.83 -21.25
C ALA A 203 16.46 -26.63 -22.34
N ALA A 204 17.59 -26.11 -22.81
CA ALA A 204 18.49 -26.83 -23.70
C ALA A 204 19.38 -27.74 -22.83
N ALA A 205 19.09 -29.04 -22.87
CA ALA A 205 20.00 -30.07 -22.41
C ALA A 205 21.26 -30.02 -23.28
N LYS A 206 22.42 -29.80 -22.66
CA LYS A 206 23.72 -29.91 -23.30
C LYS A 206 24.25 -31.30 -22.99
N THR A 207 24.09 -32.21 -23.95
CA THR A 207 24.84 -33.46 -24.04
C THR A 207 26.33 -33.13 -24.12
N LYS A 208 27.13 -33.66 -23.20
CA LYS A 208 28.59 -33.72 -23.34
C LYS A 208 28.92 -35.01 -24.07
N SER A 209 29.54 -34.85 -25.23
CA SER A 209 30.26 -35.90 -25.95
C SER A 209 31.74 -35.54 -25.85
N ALA A 210 32.52 -36.36 -25.15
CA ALA A 210 33.96 -36.60 -25.29
C ALA A 210 34.38 -37.51 -24.13
#